data_AF-A0A1F2RXF8-F1
#
_entry.id   AF-A0A1F2RXF8-F1
#
_cell.length_a   1.000
_cell.length_b   1.000
_cell.length_c   1.000
_cell.angle_alpha   90.00
_cell.angle_beta   90.00
_cell.angle_gamma   90.00
#
_symmetry.space_group_name_H-M   'P 1'
#
loop_
_entity.id
_entity.type
_entity.pdbx_description
1 polymer ?
#
loop_
_entity_poly.entity_id
_entity_poly.type
_entity_poly.pdbx_seq_one_letter_code
_entity_poly.pdbx_strand_id
1 'polypeptide(L)'
;MENVMTDNVGQVDAVLFKRWTDAVALRDAMAELEGRMSERLEKAAESLQPWLEEQGYSFVEVEAKYARVNVARANWMNKKKQQPCVWIALDALFPYGFRKVQEEHPLVWVRTYNLEKDDRRVFQEHLTNRLRGKGGDWINEDCSRDYPAGHYIATHGDRERLALAQDPEALATFAREALASILILGDDVEAALQETLGK
;
A
#
# COMPACT_ATOMS: atom_id res chain seq x y z
N MET A 1 -18.92 -26.45 38.17
CA MET A 1 -17.95 -26.08 37.12
C MET A 1 -18.03 -24.57 36.96
N GLU A 2 -17.37 -23.83 37.85
CA GLU A 2 -17.34 -22.38 37.86
C GLU A 2 -15.97 -21.89 37.37
N ASN A 3 -16.00 -21.01 36.38
CA ASN A 3 -15.09 -19.88 36.17
C ASN A 3 -13.59 -20.08 36.39
N VAL A 4 -12.93 -20.77 35.46
CA VAL A 4 -11.46 -20.72 35.31
C VAL A 4 -11.02 -19.59 34.34
N MET A 5 -11.95 -19.02 33.54
CA MET A 5 -11.61 -17.95 32.60
C MET A 5 -11.52 -16.54 33.20
N THR A 6 -12.17 -16.27 34.35
CA THR A 6 -12.16 -14.94 34.98
C THR A 6 -10.86 -14.63 35.74
N ASP A 7 -10.10 -15.66 36.13
CA ASP A 7 -8.89 -15.50 36.95
C ASP A 7 -7.68 -15.01 36.12
N ASN A 8 -7.61 -15.38 34.84
CA ASN A 8 -6.52 -14.97 33.95
C ASN A 8 -6.59 -13.48 33.57
N VAL A 9 -7.79 -12.93 33.39
CA VAL A 9 -7.96 -11.51 33.05
C VAL A 9 -7.56 -10.63 34.23
N GLY A 10 -8.00 -10.97 35.46
CA GLY A 10 -7.60 -10.25 36.66
C GLY A 10 -6.10 -10.32 36.97
N GLN A 11 -5.43 -11.42 36.61
CA GLN A 11 -3.99 -11.55 36.73
C GLN A 11 -3.21 -10.73 35.69
N VAL A 12 -3.67 -10.68 34.44
CA VAL A 12 -3.09 -9.82 33.40
C VAL A 12 -3.26 -8.34 33.77
N ASP A 13 -4.46 -7.94 34.20
CA ASP A 13 -4.73 -6.58 34.64
C ASP A 13 -3.84 -6.18 35.82
N ALA A 14 -3.70 -7.05 36.84
CA ALA A 14 -2.83 -6.78 37.99
C ALA A 14 -1.36 -6.64 37.59
N VAL A 15 -0.88 -7.40 36.60
CA VAL A 15 0.48 -7.26 36.05
C VAL A 15 0.63 -5.95 35.28
N LEU A 16 -0.35 -5.60 34.43
CA LEU A 16 -0.35 -4.35 33.67
C LEU A 16 -0.42 -3.12 34.60
N PHE A 17 -1.24 -3.14 35.64
CA PHE A 17 -1.32 -2.06 36.64
C PHE A 17 -0.01 -1.92 37.42
N LYS A 18 0.61 -3.03 37.83
CA LYS A 18 1.91 -3.01 38.52
C LYS A 18 3.04 -2.50 37.62
N ARG A 19 2.93 -2.70 36.31
CA ARG A 19 3.92 -2.29 35.31
C ARG A 19 3.42 -1.13 34.44
N TRP A 20 2.49 -0.32 34.95
CA TRP A 20 1.83 0.72 34.16
C TRP A 20 2.83 1.72 33.58
N THR A 21 3.88 2.06 34.34
CA THR A 21 4.98 2.92 33.86
C THR A 21 5.76 2.29 32.70
N ASP A 22 6.01 0.97 32.74
CA ASP A 22 6.67 0.25 31.65
C ASP A 22 5.77 0.20 30.41
N ALA A 23 4.47 0.00 30.60
CA ALA A 23 3.49 0.00 29.51
C ALA A 23 3.42 1.38 28.83
N VAL A 24 3.45 2.47 29.60
CA VAL A 24 3.52 3.83 29.08
C VAL A 24 4.84 4.06 28.33
N ALA A 25 5.98 3.67 28.89
CA ALA A 25 7.29 3.82 28.24
C ALA A 25 7.37 3.02 26.92
N LEU A 26 6.81 1.80 26.90
CA LEU A 26 6.74 0.97 25.69
C LEU A 26 5.86 1.64 24.62
N ARG A 27 4.68 2.15 25.00
CA ARG A 27 3.80 2.90 24.09
C ARG A 27 4.53 4.10 23.47
N ASP A 28 5.24 4.88 24.29
CA ASP A 28 5.94 6.08 23.83
C ASP A 28 7.11 5.71 22.89
N ALA A 29 7.86 4.65 23.22
CA ALA A 29 8.90 4.11 22.35
C ALA A 29 8.35 3.57 21.01
N MET A 30 7.16 2.95 21.03
CA MET A 30 6.47 2.53 19.80
C MET A 30 6.06 3.75 18.96
N ALA A 31 5.49 4.79 19.56
CA ALA A 31 5.12 6.01 18.83
C ALA A 31 6.34 6.70 18.19
N GLU A 32 7.48 6.75 18.89
CA GLU A 32 8.73 7.26 18.34
C GLU A 32 9.25 6.40 17.18
N LEU A 33 9.21 5.08 17.33
CA LEU A 33 9.59 4.15 16.26
C LEU A 33 8.70 4.34 15.03
N GLU A 34 7.38 4.46 15.22
CA GLU A 34 6.45 4.71 14.12
C GLU A 34 6.70 6.05 13.41
N GLY A 35 7.09 7.09 14.16
CA GLY A 35 7.53 8.37 13.62
C GLY A 35 8.75 8.18 12.70
N ARG A 36 9.80 7.54 13.20
CA ARG A 36 11.02 7.26 12.40
C ARG A 36 10.72 6.41 11.17
N MET A 37 9.87 5.39 11.29
CA MET A 37 9.48 4.56 10.15
C MET A 37 8.73 5.38 9.09
N SER A 38 7.84 6.29 9.52
CA SER A 38 7.13 7.20 8.60
C SER A 38 8.10 8.10 7.83
N GLU A 39 9.07 8.72 8.53
CA GLU A 39 10.10 9.55 7.90
C GLU A 39 10.98 8.76 6.92
N ARG A 40 11.29 7.49 7.22
CA ARG A 40 12.07 6.62 6.32
C ARG A 40 11.30 6.30 5.05
N LEU A 41 9.99 6.07 5.16
CA LEU A 41 9.13 5.85 4.00
C LEU A 41 9.07 7.08 3.11
N GLU A 42 8.95 8.27 3.70
CA GLU A 42 8.97 9.55 2.97
C GLU A 42 10.29 9.73 2.22
N LYS A 43 11.43 9.53 2.88
CA LYS A 43 12.76 9.60 2.24
C LYS A 43 12.93 8.58 1.12
N ALA A 44 12.44 7.36 1.30
CA ALA A 44 12.45 6.36 0.25
C ALA A 44 11.61 6.83 -0.95
N ALA A 45 10.41 7.36 -0.73
CA ALA A 45 9.56 7.90 -1.79
C ALA A 45 10.21 9.11 -2.52
N GLU A 46 10.84 10.03 -1.79
CA GLU A 46 11.60 11.16 -2.36
C GLU A 46 12.72 10.65 -3.28
N SER A 47 13.45 9.61 -2.87
CA SER A 47 14.52 9.03 -3.68
C SER A 47 14.03 8.33 -4.96
N LEU A 48 12.78 7.85 -4.95
CA LEU A 48 12.15 7.23 -6.13
C LEU A 48 11.66 8.26 -7.15
N GLN A 49 11.42 9.50 -6.74
CA GLN A 49 10.76 10.50 -7.56
C GLN A 49 11.43 10.73 -8.93
N PRO A 50 12.77 10.90 -9.04
CA PRO A 50 13.40 11.10 -10.34
C PRO A 50 13.18 9.93 -11.30
N TRP A 51 13.27 8.70 -10.80
CA TRP A 51 13.01 7.51 -11.60
C TRP A 51 11.54 7.40 -12.01
N LEU A 52 10.60 7.72 -11.12
CA LEU A 52 9.16 7.72 -11.42
C LEU A 52 8.82 8.76 -12.51
N GLU A 53 9.43 9.95 -12.45
CA GLU A 53 9.27 11.00 -13.45
C GLU A 53 9.77 10.53 -14.83
N GLU A 54 10.90 9.82 -14.90
CA GLU A 54 11.39 9.18 -16.14
C GLU A 54 10.41 8.15 -16.70
N GLN A 55 9.64 7.47 -15.84
CA GLN A 55 8.58 6.52 -16.23
C GLN A 55 7.25 7.22 -16.57
N GLY A 56 7.17 8.56 -16.49
CA GLY A 56 5.96 9.34 -16.75
C GLY A 56 5.00 9.48 -15.56
N TYR A 57 5.43 9.11 -14.35
CA TYR A 57 4.65 9.22 -13.12
C TYR A 57 5.07 10.47 -12.34
N SER A 58 4.16 11.44 -12.23
CA SER A 58 4.45 12.76 -11.66
C SER A 58 3.78 13.01 -10.32
N PHE A 59 2.90 12.11 -9.89
CA PHE A 59 2.25 12.17 -8.58
C PHE A 59 2.81 11.06 -7.70
N VAL A 60 3.31 11.43 -6.53
CA VAL A 60 3.77 10.50 -5.49
C VAL A 60 3.10 10.93 -4.18
N GLU A 61 2.34 10.02 -3.57
CA GLU A 61 1.67 10.24 -2.29
C GLU A 61 2.08 9.15 -1.31
N VAL A 62 2.55 9.56 -0.13
CA VAL A 62 2.90 8.65 0.96
C VAL A 62 1.78 8.62 1.98
N GLU A 63 1.21 7.44 2.24
CA GLU A 63 0.27 7.22 3.33
C GLU A 63 0.93 6.41 4.46
N ALA A 64 1.65 7.10 5.33
CA ALA A 64 2.44 6.47 6.40
C ALA A 64 1.63 5.51 7.29
N LYS A 65 0.35 5.80 7.56
CA LYS A 65 -0.55 4.92 8.35
C LYS A 65 -0.73 3.51 7.77
N TYR A 66 -0.58 3.35 6.45
CA TYR A 66 -0.70 2.08 5.74
C TYR A 66 0.68 1.58 5.25
N ALA A 67 1.75 2.32 5.51
CA ALA A 67 3.06 2.06 4.91
C ALA A 67 2.98 1.94 3.37
N ARG A 68 2.31 2.93 2.75
CA ARG A 68 1.97 2.92 1.33
C ARG A 68 2.60 4.06 0.56
N VAL A 69 3.04 3.78 -0.65
CA VAL A 69 3.39 4.76 -1.68
C VAL A 69 2.40 4.60 -2.84
N ASN A 70 1.64 5.66 -3.13
CA ASN A 70 0.78 5.74 -4.31
C ASN A 70 1.49 6.56 -5.39
N VAL A 71 1.43 6.10 -6.64
CA VAL A 71 1.95 6.81 -7.80
C VAL A 71 0.92 6.92 -8.91
N ALA A 72 0.93 8.03 -9.65
CA ALA A 72 0.03 8.24 -10.78
C ALA A 72 0.62 9.15 -11.85
N ARG A 73 0.13 9.01 -13.08
CA ARG A 73 0.49 9.89 -14.20
C ARG A 73 -0.31 11.19 -14.17
N ALA A 74 0.28 12.25 -14.72
CA ALA A 74 -0.31 13.59 -14.78
C ALA A 74 -1.68 13.64 -15.45
N ASN A 75 -1.89 12.81 -16.47
CA ASN A 75 -3.08 12.76 -17.30
C ASN A 75 -4.22 11.90 -16.69
N TRP A 76 -4.00 11.21 -15.57
CA TRP A 76 -5.01 10.40 -14.89
C TRP A 76 -5.90 11.22 -13.94
N MET A 77 -5.87 12.54 -14.02
CA MET A 77 -6.50 13.42 -13.02
C MET A 77 -8.02 13.47 -13.07
N ASN A 78 -8.64 13.35 -11.90
CA ASN A 78 -10.01 13.78 -11.64
C ASN A 78 -10.01 15.31 -11.46
N LYS A 79 -10.45 16.04 -12.50
CA LYS A 79 -10.48 17.51 -12.48
C LYS A 79 -11.34 18.09 -11.36
N LYS A 80 -12.38 17.39 -10.91
CA LYS A 80 -13.26 17.85 -9.84
C LYS A 80 -12.62 17.70 -8.47
N LYS A 81 -11.95 16.57 -8.23
CA LYS A 81 -11.29 16.26 -6.94
C LYS A 81 -9.87 16.80 -6.85
N GLN A 82 -9.29 17.27 -7.96
CA GLN A 82 -7.89 17.70 -8.06
C GLN A 82 -6.92 16.61 -7.55
N GLN A 83 -7.25 15.35 -7.85
CA GLN A 83 -6.47 14.17 -7.50
C GLN A 83 -6.54 13.15 -8.65
N PRO A 84 -5.55 12.26 -8.79
CA PRO A 84 -5.62 11.15 -9.73
C PRO A 84 -6.89 10.31 -9.54
N CYS A 85 -7.55 9.95 -10.65
CA CYS A 85 -8.68 9.02 -10.69
C CYS A 85 -8.26 7.61 -10.29
N VAL A 86 -7.08 7.21 -10.74
CA VAL A 86 -6.49 5.90 -10.56
C VAL A 86 -5.07 6.09 -10.03
N TRP A 87 -4.68 5.18 -9.15
CA TRP A 87 -3.34 5.12 -8.58
C TRP A 87 -2.75 3.74 -8.82
N ILE A 88 -1.43 3.65 -8.90
CA ILE A 88 -0.69 2.42 -8.63
C ILE A 88 -0.16 2.53 -7.21
N ALA A 89 -0.52 1.60 -6.35
CA ALA A 89 -0.12 1.59 -4.96
C ALA A 89 0.83 0.43 -4.69
N LEU A 90 1.95 0.76 -4.06
CA LEU A 90 2.77 -0.18 -3.32
C LEU A 90 2.41 -0.03 -1.84
N ASP A 91 1.89 -1.08 -1.23
CA ASP A 91 1.28 -1.03 0.10
C ASP A 91 1.87 -2.10 1.02
N ALA A 92 1.59 -1.98 2.32
CA ALA A 92 2.05 -2.89 3.36
C ALA A 92 3.58 -3.09 3.38
N LEU A 93 4.34 -2.00 3.15
CA LEU A 93 5.81 -2.01 3.15
C LEU A 93 6.41 -2.30 4.53
N PHE A 94 5.65 -2.06 5.59
CA PHE A 94 6.05 -2.33 6.97
C PHE A 94 5.32 -3.56 7.53
N PRO A 95 5.84 -4.17 8.61
CA PRO A 95 5.29 -5.42 9.17
C PRO A 95 3.81 -5.34 9.54
N TYR A 96 3.16 -6.50 9.58
CA TYR A 96 1.78 -6.65 10.03
C TYR A 96 1.59 -6.04 11.43
N GLY A 97 0.48 -5.31 11.61
CA GLY A 97 0.20 -4.62 12.87
C GLY A 97 0.93 -3.29 13.04
N PHE A 98 1.80 -2.88 12.11
CA PHE A 98 2.24 -1.50 12.03
C PHE A 98 1.05 -0.59 11.71
N ARG A 99 0.60 0.21 12.67
CA ARG A 99 -0.57 1.11 12.54
C ARG A 99 -1.79 0.43 11.90
N LYS A 100 -2.06 0.71 10.62
CA LYS A 100 -3.21 0.17 9.87
C LYS A 100 -2.82 -0.87 8.81
N VAL A 101 -1.58 -1.35 8.82
CA VAL A 101 -1.16 -2.47 7.97
C VAL A 101 -1.85 -3.74 8.47
N GLN A 102 -2.65 -4.37 7.61
CA GLN A 102 -3.37 -5.61 7.89
C GLN A 102 -2.93 -6.76 6.98
N GLU A 103 -2.03 -6.50 6.04
CA GLU A 103 -1.63 -7.46 5.03
C GLU A 103 -0.37 -8.22 5.48
N GLU A 104 -0.37 -9.53 5.24
CA GLU A 104 0.74 -10.43 5.60
C GLU A 104 1.95 -10.24 4.67
N HIS A 105 1.73 -9.68 3.48
CA HIS A 105 2.76 -9.45 2.47
C HIS A 105 2.62 -8.05 1.85
N PRO A 106 3.73 -7.42 1.40
CA PRO A 106 3.67 -6.24 0.55
C PRO A 106 2.91 -6.53 -0.74
N LEU A 107 2.36 -5.48 -1.33
CA LEU A 107 1.34 -5.66 -2.35
C LEU A 107 1.43 -4.51 -3.37
N VAL A 108 1.33 -4.81 -4.67
CA VAL A 108 1.26 -3.80 -5.74
C VAL A 108 -0.03 -3.87 -6.54
N TRP A 109 -0.83 -2.81 -6.52
CA TRP A 109 -2.15 -2.79 -7.16
C TRP A 109 -2.49 -1.47 -7.85
N VAL A 110 -3.25 -1.58 -8.93
CA VAL A 110 -4.06 -0.48 -9.46
C VAL A 110 -5.23 -0.24 -8.49
N ARG A 111 -5.49 1.02 -8.12
CA ARG A 111 -6.54 1.45 -7.20
C ARG A 111 -7.44 2.50 -7.82
N THR A 112 -8.75 2.36 -7.65
CA THR A 112 -9.76 3.19 -8.36
C THR A 112 -10.65 4.03 -7.43
N TYR A 113 -10.28 4.21 -6.17
CA TYR A 113 -11.11 4.89 -5.16
C TYR A 113 -11.53 6.32 -5.52
N ASN A 114 -10.79 6.99 -6.40
CA ASN A 114 -11.09 8.35 -6.83
C ASN A 114 -11.98 8.43 -8.09
N LEU A 115 -12.19 7.31 -8.79
CA LEU A 115 -13.25 7.15 -9.78
C LEU A 115 -14.62 7.15 -9.11
N GLU A 116 -15.62 7.64 -9.85
CA GLU A 116 -17.01 7.51 -9.45
C GLU A 116 -17.42 6.04 -9.41
N LYS A 117 -18.35 5.71 -8.52
CA LYS A 117 -18.67 4.31 -8.20
C LYS A 117 -19.08 3.49 -9.43
N ASP A 118 -19.83 4.11 -10.33
CA ASP A 118 -20.32 3.46 -11.55
C ASP A 118 -19.20 3.27 -12.59
N ASP A 119 -18.25 4.21 -12.64
CA ASP A 119 -17.09 4.16 -13.54
C ASP A 119 -16.09 3.07 -13.14
N ARG A 120 -15.98 2.72 -11.85
CA ARG A 120 -15.02 1.71 -11.39
C ARG A 120 -15.23 0.34 -12.02
N ARG A 121 -16.50 -0.07 -12.17
CA ARG A 121 -16.83 -1.35 -12.80
C ARG A 121 -16.47 -1.32 -14.29
N VAL A 122 -16.84 -0.25 -14.98
CA VAL A 122 -16.56 -0.06 -16.41
C VAL A 122 -15.05 -0.04 -16.65
N PHE A 123 -14.29 0.68 -15.81
CA PHE A 123 -12.84 0.68 -15.84
C PHE A 123 -12.23 -0.70 -15.63
N GLN A 124 -12.70 -1.44 -14.63
CA GLN A 124 -12.25 -2.81 -14.37
C GLN A 124 -12.46 -3.70 -15.60
N GLU A 125 -13.62 -3.62 -16.25
CA GLU A 125 -13.94 -4.39 -17.46
C GLU A 125 -13.00 -4.03 -18.61
N HIS A 126 -12.80 -2.73 -18.89
CA HIS A 126 -11.87 -2.29 -19.93
C HIS A 126 -10.43 -2.72 -19.65
N LEU A 127 -9.95 -2.55 -18.41
CA LEU A 127 -8.59 -2.95 -18.02
C LEU A 127 -8.43 -4.47 -18.15
N THR A 128 -9.36 -5.25 -17.63
CA THR A 128 -9.32 -6.72 -17.71
C THR A 128 -9.26 -7.21 -19.16
N ASN A 129 -10.05 -6.60 -20.04
CA ASN A 129 -10.05 -6.95 -21.46
C ASN A 129 -8.70 -6.63 -22.13
N ARG A 130 -8.03 -5.54 -21.74
CA ARG A 130 -6.72 -5.14 -22.25
C ARG A 130 -5.59 -6.03 -21.76
N LEU A 131 -5.66 -6.46 -20.51
CA LEU A 131 -4.64 -7.32 -19.90
C LEU A 131 -4.79 -8.79 -20.31
N ARG A 132 -5.95 -9.18 -20.85
CA ARG A 132 -6.21 -10.54 -21.33
C ARG A 132 -5.18 -10.95 -22.38
N GLY A 133 -4.39 -11.98 -22.06
CA GLY A 133 -3.40 -12.55 -22.98
C GLY A 133 -2.06 -11.81 -23.04
N LYS A 134 -1.84 -10.75 -22.24
CA LYS A 134 -0.55 -10.05 -22.16
C LYS A 134 0.49 -10.77 -21.29
N GLY A 135 0.11 -11.86 -20.63
CA GLY A 135 0.96 -12.54 -19.66
C GLY A 135 1.09 -11.75 -18.35
N GLY A 136 1.65 -12.40 -17.33
CA GLY A 136 1.69 -11.88 -15.96
C GLY A 136 0.39 -12.13 -15.19
N ASP A 137 0.52 -12.42 -13.91
CA ASP A 137 -0.57 -12.82 -13.02
C ASP A 137 -1.22 -11.59 -12.34
N TRP A 138 -1.50 -10.57 -13.15
CA TRP A 138 -2.03 -9.27 -12.68
C TRP A 138 -3.52 -9.31 -12.36
N ILE A 139 -4.25 -10.27 -12.94
CA ILE A 139 -5.68 -10.47 -12.71
C ILE A 139 -5.84 -11.81 -12.00
N ASN A 140 -6.16 -11.75 -10.72
CA ASN A 140 -6.30 -12.91 -9.83
C ASN A 140 -7.62 -12.84 -9.04
N GLU A 141 -7.83 -13.82 -8.17
CA GLU A 141 -9.05 -13.95 -7.36
C GLU A 141 -9.27 -12.80 -6.36
N ASP A 142 -8.22 -12.08 -5.98
CA ASP A 142 -8.30 -10.92 -5.10
C ASP A 142 -8.68 -9.62 -5.83
N CYS A 143 -8.72 -9.66 -7.17
CA CYS A 143 -9.06 -8.49 -7.97
C CYS A 143 -10.53 -8.12 -7.84
N SER A 144 -10.78 -6.82 -7.68
CA SER A 144 -12.12 -6.25 -7.53
C SER A 144 -12.23 -4.93 -8.29
N ARG A 145 -13.42 -4.33 -8.34
CA ARG A 145 -13.58 -3.01 -8.97
C ARG A 145 -12.71 -1.91 -8.34
N ASP A 146 -12.40 -2.05 -7.05
CA ASP A 146 -11.59 -1.08 -6.30
C ASP A 146 -10.08 -1.36 -6.45
N TYR A 147 -9.74 -2.62 -6.79
CA TYR A 147 -8.39 -3.15 -6.99
C TYR A 147 -8.34 -4.04 -8.25
N PRO A 148 -8.44 -3.47 -9.46
CA PRO A 148 -8.75 -4.26 -10.66
C PRO A 148 -7.57 -5.07 -11.21
N ALA A 149 -6.33 -4.75 -10.83
CA ALA A 149 -5.15 -5.50 -11.24
C ALA A 149 -4.02 -5.30 -10.22
N GLY A 150 -3.27 -6.36 -9.92
CA GLY A 150 -2.16 -6.33 -8.97
C GLY A 150 -1.80 -7.71 -8.44
N HIS A 151 -0.80 -7.80 -7.57
CA HIS A 151 -0.40 -9.07 -6.95
C HIS A 151 0.38 -8.86 -5.65
N TYR A 152 0.29 -9.86 -4.76
CA TYR A 152 1.07 -9.89 -3.51
C TYR A 152 2.52 -10.27 -3.79
N ILE A 153 3.43 -9.63 -3.08
CA ILE A 153 4.86 -9.94 -3.11
C ILE A 153 5.14 -10.94 -1.99
N ALA A 154 4.67 -12.18 -2.18
CA ALA A 154 4.68 -13.23 -1.16
C ALA A 154 6.10 -13.63 -0.68
N THR A 155 7.15 -13.21 -1.38
CA THR A 155 8.55 -13.44 -0.99
C THR A 155 8.99 -12.59 0.21
N HIS A 156 8.20 -11.59 0.62
CA HIS A 156 8.52 -10.70 1.74
C HIS A 156 7.49 -10.84 2.85
N GLY A 157 7.88 -11.43 3.97
CA GLY A 157 7.09 -11.47 5.20
C GLY A 157 7.52 -10.38 6.18
N ASP A 158 7.06 -10.48 7.43
CA ASP A 158 7.38 -9.50 8.48
C ASP A 158 8.88 -9.32 8.72
N ARG A 159 9.66 -10.40 8.63
CA ARG A 159 11.10 -10.35 8.84
C ARG A 159 11.79 -9.48 7.79
N GLU A 160 11.47 -9.71 6.52
CA GLU A 160 12.04 -8.96 5.40
C GLU A 160 11.57 -7.51 5.45
N ARG A 161 10.27 -7.27 5.72
CA ARG A 161 9.71 -5.92 5.89
C ARG A 161 10.34 -5.14 7.03
N LEU A 162 10.66 -5.80 8.15
CA LEU A 162 11.36 -5.16 9.26
C LEU A 162 12.79 -4.76 8.86
N ALA A 163 13.49 -5.57 8.09
CA ALA A 163 14.81 -5.22 7.56
C ALA A 163 14.72 -4.00 6.62
N LEU A 164 13.74 -3.98 5.71
CA LEU A 164 13.49 -2.81 4.84
C LEU A 164 13.19 -1.55 5.67
N ALA A 165 12.35 -1.65 6.70
CA ALA A 165 12.00 -0.52 7.57
C ALA A 165 13.21 0.08 8.32
N GLN A 166 14.31 -0.66 8.46
CA GLN A 166 15.52 -0.20 9.12
C GLN A 166 16.43 0.63 8.21
N ASP A 167 16.30 0.46 6.89
CA ASP A 167 17.20 1.02 5.89
C ASP A 167 16.42 1.68 4.73
N PRO A 168 16.38 3.02 4.66
CA PRO A 168 15.70 3.75 3.59
C PRO A 168 16.17 3.40 2.18
N GLU A 169 17.45 3.06 1.99
CA GLU A 169 18.00 2.75 0.67
C GLU A 169 17.55 1.36 0.21
N ALA A 170 17.57 0.38 1.13
CA ALA A 170 17.01 -0.94 0.87
C ALA A 170 15.50 -0.85 0.59
N LEU A 171 14.77 -0.04 1.36
CA LEU A 171 13.34 0.21 1.14
C LEU A 171 13.06 0.84 -0.23
N ALA A 172 13.86 1.84 -0.63
CA ALA A 172 13.74 2.47 -1.94
C ALA A 172 14.05 1.47 -3.07
N THR A 173 15.10 0.66 -2.92
CA THR A 173 15.45 -0.38 -3.90
C THR A 173 14.32 -1.38 -4.09
N PHE A 174 13.80 -1.93 -2.98
CA PHE A 174 12.65 -2.83 -3.01
C PHE A 174 11.42 -2.16 -3.66
N ALA A 175 11.11 -0.93 -3.25
CA ALA A 175 9.96 -0.21 -3.77
C ALA A 175 10.07 0.06 -5.27
N ARG A 176 11.27 0.37 -5.77
CA ARG A 176 11.55 0.52 -7.19
C ARG A 176 11.28 -0.77 -7.96
N GLU A 177 11.79 -1.90 -7.48
CA GLU A 177 11.60 -3.21 -8.13
C GLU A 177 10.13 -3.63 -8.12
N ALA A 178 9.47 -3.49 -6.97
CA ALA A 178 8.06 -3.77 -6.80
C ALA A 178 7.20 -2.92 -7.74
N LEU A 179 7.42 -1.61 -7.78
CA LEU A 179 6.70 -0.70 -8.68
C LEU A 179 7.01 -1.03 -10.14
N ALA A 180 8.27 -1.26 -10.51
CA ALA A 180 8.65 -1.60 -11.88
C ALA A 180 7.87 -2.81 -12.42
N SER A 181 7.54 -3.77 -11.56
CA SER A 181 6.74 -4.93 -11.94
C SER A 181 5.35 -4.52 -12.49
N ILE A 182 4.70 -3.50 -11.92
CA ILE A 182 3.33 -3.11 -12.26
C ILE A 182 3.24 -1.84 -13.13
N LEU A 183 4.25 -0.96 -13.10
CA LEU A 183 4.24 0.28 -13.91
C LEU A 183 4.25 -0.01 -15.42
N ILE A 184 4.65 -1.21 -15.84
CA ILE A 184 4.50 -1.70 -17.22
C ILE A 184 3.04 -1.67 -17.70
N LEU A 185 2.07 -1.67 -16.79
CA LEU A 185 0.64 -1.60 -17.11
C LEU A 185 0.16 -0.16 -17.37
N GLY A 186 1.02 0.86 -17.22
CA GLY A 186 0.63 2.27 -17.25
C GLY A 186 -0.16 2.66 -18.50
N ASP A 187 0.23 2.21 -19.68
CA ASP A 187 -0.46 2.54 -20.93
C ASP A 187 -1.83 1.85 -21.04
N ASP A 188 -1.96 0.63 -20.51
CA ASP A 188 -3.23 -0.08 -20.46
C ASP A 188 -4.20 0.54 -19.46
N VAL A 189 -3.70 0.95 -18.30
CA VAL A 189 -4.44 1.72 -17.30
C VAL A 189 -4.95 3.02 -17.90
N GLU A 190 -4.08 3.74 -18.61
CA GLU A 190 -4.44 5.01 -19.25
C GLU A 190 -5.52 4.83 -20.32
N ALA A 191 -5.36 3.83 -21.20
CA ALA A 191 -6.31 3.58 -22.26
C ALA A 191 -7.66 3.09 -21.71
N ALA A 192 -7.66 2.25 -20.67
CA ALA A 192 -8.89 1.87 -19.98
C ALA A 192 -9.58 3.08 -19.33
N LEU A 193 -8.81 4.01 -18.77
CA LEU A 193 -9.33 5.23 -18.16
C LEU A 193 -9.95 6.17 -19.20
N GLN A 194 -9.31 6.34 -20.35
CA GLN A 194 -9.84 7.16 -21.45
C GLN A 194 -11.16 6.59 -21.97
N GLU A 195 -11.21 5.29 -22.23
CA GLU A 195 -12.41 4.58 -22.68
C GLU A 195 -13.56 4.70 -21.67
N THR A 196 -13.26 4.52 -20.38
CA THR A 196 -14.25 4.67 -19.29
C THR A 196 -14.83 6.07 -19.23
N LEU A 197 -13.99 7.09 -19.39
CA LEU A 197 -14.40 8.50 -19.24
C LEU A 197 -14.90 9.12 -20.55
N GLY A 198 -14.99 8.35 -21.63
CA GLY A 198 -15.40 8.82 -22.95
C GLY A 198 -14.44 9.84 -23.56
N LYS A 199 -13.13 9.67 -23.35
CA LYS A 199 -12.06 10.51 -23.88
C LYS A 199 -11.28 9.84 -24.98
#